data_AF-A0A821ZRV8-F1
#
_entry.id   AF-A0A821ZRV8-F1
#
_cell.length_a   1.000
_cell.length_b   1.000
_cell.length_c   1.000
_cell.angle_alpha   90.00
_cell.angle_beta   90.00
_cell.angle_gamma   90.00
#
_symmetry.space_group_name_H-M   'P 1'
#
loop_
_entity.id
_entity.type
_entity.pdbx_description
1 polymer ?
#
loop_
_entity_poly.entity_id
_entity_poly.type
_entity_poly.pdbx_seq_one_letter_code
_entity_poly.pdbx_strand_id
1 'polypeptide(L)' 'EPNVSFKPIIQLSAVEVKTGEEDENVLFCERGKLYRFDSGTNQMKERGTGEMKILQHKATHVCRVLMRREQVLKICANHQ' A
#
# COMPACT_ATOMS: atom_id res chain seq x y z
N GLU A 1 -28.37 21.16 -17.02
CA GLU A 1 -27.97 20.42 -15.80
C GLU A 1 -27.75 21.41 -14.66
N PRO A 2 -28.11 21.11 -13.40
CA PRO A 2 -27.87 22.03 -12.30
C PRO A 2 -26.37 22.08 -11.97
N ASN A 3 -25.78 23.27 -12.11
CA ASN A 3 -24.38 23.51 -11.81
C ASN A 3 -24.24 23.89 -10.33
N VAL A 4 -24.07 22.88 -9.47
CA VAL A 4 -23.98 23.07 -8.01
C VAL A 4 -22.53 23.42 -7.63
N SER A 5 -22.33 24.57 -6.99
CA SER A 5 -21.03 25.05 -6.53
C SER A 5 -20.94 25.00 -5.00
N PHE A 6 -19.83 24.47 -4.47
CA PHE A 6 -19.55 24.39 -3.04
C PHE A 6 -18.31 25.23 -2.69
N LYS A 7 -18.39 26.00 -1.60
CA LYS A 7 -17.22 26.69 -1.05
C LYS A 7 -16.40 25.68 -0.22
N PRO A 8 -15.07 25.61 -0.42
CA PRO A 8 -14.22 24.73 0.38
C PRO A 8 -14.20 25.18 1.85
N ILE A 9 -14.34 24.23 2.78
CA ILE A 9 -14.28 24.48 4.23
C ILE A 9 -12.83 24.70 4.67
N ILE A 10 -11.88 24.04 4.01
CA ILE A 10 -10.45 24.06 4.36
C ILE A 10 -9.63 24.17 3.07
N GLN A 11 -8.56 24.97 3.11
CA GLN A 11 -7.50 24.98 2.11
C GLN A 11 -6.32 24.14 2.61
N LEU A 12 -5.87 23.19 1.79
CA LEU A 12 -4.70 22.37 2.07
C LEU A 12 -3.53 22.85 1.22
N SER A 13 -2.37 23.04 1.85
CA SER A 13 -1.11 23.27 1.14
C SER A 13 -0.61 21.96 0.52
N ALA A 14 0.01 22.04 -0.65
CA ALA A 14 0.69 20.89 -1.22
C ALA A 14 1.85 20.44 -0.31
N VAL A 15 2.02 19.13 -0.16
CA VAL A 15 3.09 18.53 0.63
C VAL A 15 3.83 17.50 -0.22
N GLU A 16 5.14 17.37 0.00
CA GLU A 16 5.93 16.32 -0.60
C GLU A 16 5.52 14.96 -0.02
N VAL A 17 5.21 13.99 -0.88
CA VAL A 17 4.81 12.65 -0.47
C VAL A 17 5.96 11.69 -0.73
N LYS A 18 6.40 11.00 0.33
CA LYS A 18 7.42 9.96 0.26
C LYS A 18 6.78 8.58 0.39
N THR A 19 7.30 7.61 -0.35
CA THR A 19 6.79 6.23 -0.33
C THR A 19 7.35 5.44 0.84
N GLY A 20 8.56 5.81 1.31
CA GLY A 20 9.32 5.04 2.28
C GLY A 20 10.01 3.83 1.66
N GLU A 21 10.19 3.82 0.34
CA GLU A 21 10.80 2.76 -0.48
C GLU A 21 12.08 3.27 -1.19
N GLU A 22 12.48 4.53 -0.97
CA GLU A 22 13.54 5.24 -1.72
C GLU A 22 14.94 4.62 -1.53
N ASP A 23 15.20 4.03 -0.36
CA ASP A 23 16.46 3.40 0.02
C ASP A 23 16.50 1.88 -0.26
N GLU A 24 15.55 1.37 -1.04
CA GLU A 24 15.40 -0.05 -1.31
C GLU A 24 15.49 -0.39 -2.81
N ASN A 25 15.94 -1.61 -3.10
CA ASN A 25 15.92 -2.22 -4.41
C ASN A 25 14.72 -3.16 -4.52
N VAL A 26 14.01 -3.10 -5.64
CA VAL A 26 12.90 -4.02 -5.93
C VAL A 26 13.47 -5.33 -6.47
N LEU A 27 13.34 -6.40 -5.70
CA LEU A 27 13.77 -7.75 -6.10
C LEU A 27 12.65 -8.52 -6.81
N PHE A 28 11.40 -8.21 -6.48
CA PHE A 28 10.21 -8.80 -7.07
C PHE A 28 9.08 -7.78 -7.05
N CYS A 29 8.25 -7.76 -8.10
CA CYS A 29 7.06 -6.92 -8.17
C CYS A 29 6.04 -7.57 -9.10
N GLU A 30 4.99 -8.15 -8.52
CA GLU A 30 3.91 -8.76 -9.30
C GLU A 30 2.56 -8.49 -8.66
N ARG A 31 1.53 -8.48 -9.51
CA ARG A 31 0.16 -8.31 -9.05
C ARG A 31 -0.34 -9.58 -8.36
N GLY A 32 -0.95 -9.42 -7.19
CA GLY A 32 -1.50 -10.53 -6.43
C GLY A 32 -2.71 -10.14 -5.60
N LYS A 33 -3.31 -11.16 -4.98
CA LYS A 33 -4.37 -11.01 -3.99
C LYS A 33 -3.92 -11.64 -2.68
N LEU A 34 -3.86 -10.83 -1.62
CA LEU A 34 -3.45 -11.23 -0.28
C LEU A 34 -4.68 -11.59 0.55
N TYR A 35 -4.58 -12.70 1.29
CA TYR A 35 -5.58 -13.16 2.24
C TYR A 35 -4.99 -13.21 3.66
N ARG A 36 -5.85 -13.00 4.65
CA ARG A 36 -5.57 -13.22 6.07
C ARG A 36 -6.46 -14.34 6.59
N PHE A 37 -5.89 -15.31 7.28
CA PHE A 37 -6.67 -16.29 8.02
C PHE A 37 -7.28 -15.67 9.28
N ASP A 38 -8.59 -15.85 9.46
CA ASP A 38 -9.32 -15.44 10.65
C ASP A 38 -9.63 -16.67 11.50
N SER A 39 -8.93 -16.80 12.63
CA SER A 39 -9.06 -17.92 13.56
C SER A 39 -10.40 -17.94 14.31
N GLY A 40 -11.11 -16.80 14.41
CA GLY A 40 -12.43 -16.76 15.05
C GLY A 40 -13.51 -17.39 14.17
N THR A 41 -13.36 -17.33 12.85
CA THR A 41 -14.31 -17.87 11.89
C THR A 41 -13.77 -19.06 11.08
N ASN A 42 -12.52 -19.48 11.31
CA ASN A 42 -11.80 -20.50 10.53
C ASN A 42 -11.88 -20.30 9.02
N GLN A 43 -11.68 -19.05 8.55
CA GLN A 43 -11.86 -18.68 7.15
C GLN A 43 -10.76 -17.75 6.65
N MET A 44 -10.47 -17.85 5.35
CA MET A 44 -9.61 -16.90 4.63
C MET A 44 -10.43 -15.64 4.27
N LYS A 45 -9.97 -14.48 4.73
CA LYS A 45 -10.57 -13.17 4.41
C LYS A 45 -9.63 -12.39 3.50
N GLU A 46 -10.16 -11.74 2.47
CA GLU A 46 -9.36 -10.89 1.58
C GLU A 46 -8.76 -9.71 2.38
N ARG A 47 -7.46 -9.50 2.24
CA ARG A 47 -6.72 -8.42 2.91
C ARG A 47 -6.39 -7.28 1.96
N GLY A 48 -6.20 -7.57 0.67
CA GLY A 48 -5.99 -6.58 -0.38
C GLY A 48 -5.60 -7.20 -1.72
N THR A 49 -5.87 -6.47 -2.80
CA THR A 49 -5.44 -6.79 -4.16
C THR A 49 -4.56 -5.65 -4.67
N GLY A 50 -3.41 -5.97 -5.27
CA GLY A 50 -2.44 -4.99 -5.78
C GLY A 50 -1.05 -5.57 -6.00
N GLU A 51 -0.05 -4.71 -6.17
CA GLU A 51 1.34 -5.12 -6.38
C GLU A 51 1.97 -5.59 -5.07
N MET A 52 2.45 -6.83 -5.08
CA MET A 52 3.29 -7.40 -4.04
C MET A 52 4.75 -7.20 -4.41
N LYS A 53 5.51 -6.56 -3.52
CA LYS A 53 6.93 -6.30 -3.69
C LYS A 53 7.76 -7.05 -2.67
N ILE A 54 8.89 -7.58 -3.11
CA ILE A 54 10.01 -7.94 -2.22
C ILE A 54 11.05 -6.84 -2.39
N LEU A 55 11.32 -6.12 -1.31
CA LEU A 55 12.23 -4.98 -1.29
C LEU A 55 13.46 -5.33 -0.46
N GLN A 56 14.63 -4.89 -0.90
CA GLN A 56 15.88 -5.05 -0.15
C GLN A 56 16.51 -3.68 0.12
N HIS A 57 16.76 -3.36 1.39
CA HIS A 57 17.43 -2.12 1.77
C HIS A 57 18.87 -2.09 1.24
N LYS A 58 19.25 -1.00 0.56
CA LYS A 58 20.53 -0.86 -0.16
C LYS A 58 21.76 -1.03 0.74
N ALA A 59 21.71 -0.49 1.95
CA ALA A 59 22.83 -0.53 2.90
C ALA A 59 22.87 -1.78 3.82
N THR A 60 21.73 -2.21 4.36
CA THR A 60 21.67 -3.30 5.35
C THR A 60 21.40 -4.67 4.72
N HIS A 61 21.02 -4.69 3.44
CA HIS A 61 20.58 -5.88 2.70
C HIS A 61 19.39 -6.63 3.32
N VAL A 62 18.72 -6.02 4.30
CA VAL A 62 17.49 -6.53 4.91
C VAL A 62 16.38 -6.52 3.86
N CYS A 63 15.69 -7.65 3.73
CA CYS A 63 14.54 -7.78 2.85
C CYS A 63 13.23 -7.55 3.60
N ARG A 64 12.21 -7.05 2.92
CA ARG A 64 10.84 -7.00 3.42
C ARG A 64 9.82 -7.29 2.32
N VAL A 65 8.67 -7.76 2.73
CA VAL A 65 7.47 -7.88 1.90
C VAL A 65 6.64 -6.62 2.08
N LEU A 66 6.33 -5.92 0.99
CA LEU A 66 5.47 -4.74 0.97
C LEU A 66 4.35 -4.91 -0.07
N MET A 67 3.11 -4.62 0.31
CA MET A 67 1.97 -4.64 -0.61
C MET A 67 1.04 -3.47 -0.34
N ARG A 68 0.59 -2.79 -1.41
CA ARG A 68 -0.42 -1.73 -1.35
C ARG A 68 -1.64 -2.12 -2.16
N ARG A 69 -2.83 -1.73 -1.69
CA ARG A 69 -4.09 -1.96 -2.41
C ARG A 69 -4.19 -1.03 -3.63
N GLU A 70 -4.67 -1.56 -4.74
CA GLU A 70 -5.04 -0.75 -5.91
C GLU A 70 -6.08 0.31 -5.54
N GLN A 71 -6.11 1.41 -6.30
CA GLN A 71 -6.99 2.58 -6.15
C GLN A 71 -6.81 3.41 -4.88
N VAL A 72 -6.76 2.76 -3.70
CA VAL A 72 -6.65 3.44 -2.39
C VAL A 72 -5.22 3.58 -1.89
N LEU A 73 -4.27 2.83 -2.47
CA LEU A 73 -2.83 2.86 -2.19
C LEU A 73 -2.42 2.59 -0.72
N LYS A 74 -3.37 2.15 0.12
CA LYS A 74 -3.15 1.77 1.52
C LYS A 74 -2.33 0.48 1.59
N ILE A 75 -1.36 0.46 2.50
CA ILE A 75 -0.55 -0.73 2.80
C ILE A 75 -1.45 -1.85 3.35
N CYS A 76 -1.36 -3.04 2.77
CA CYS A 76 -2.05 -4.25 3.24
C CYS A 76 -1.10 -5.33 3.80
N ALA A 77 0.21 -5.25 3.48
CA ALA A 77 1.29 -6.00 4.12
C ALA A 77 2.58 -5.16 4.18
N ASN A 78 3.32 -5.23 5.29
CA ASN A 78 4.64 -4.64 5.49
C ASN A 78 5.36 -5.42 6.60
N HIS A 79 6.20 -6.39 6.26
CA HIS A 79 6.86 -7.28 7.23
C HIS A 79 8.26 -7.64 6.72
N GLN A 80 9.24 -7.70 7.64
CA GLN A 80 10.62 -8.13 7.36
C GLN A 80 10.70 -9.66 7.23
#